data_AF-A0A496ZQ85-F1
#
_entry.id   AF-A0A496ZQ85-F1
#
_cell.length_a   1.000
_cell.length_b   1.000
_cell.length_c   1.000
_cell.angle_alpha   90.00
_cell.angle_beta   90.00
_cell.angle_gamma   90.00
#
_symmetry.space_group_name_H-M   'P 1'
#
loop_
_entity.id
_entity.type
_entity.pdbx_description
1 polymer ?
#
loop_
_entity_poly.entity_id
_entity_poly.type
_entity_poly.pdbx_seq_one_letter_code
_entity_poly.pdbx_strand_id
1 'polypeptide(L)'
;PDVNAIVHSHPPYATSFSVSGIPLNKNILPEAVLFLGAVPLAKYGTPSTNEVPDSLVPHLKTSDAILLENHGSITVGIDLLSAYHKTETLEHFAAIYHHAIQLGNVNSIAEEKVQELIELRRKMNLPGKVLIKTRNGDVQL
;
A
#
# COMPACT_ATOMS: atom_id res chain seq x y z
N PRO A 1 -4.50 -7.67 -19.69
CA PRO A 1 -4.99 -7.07 -18.43
C PRO A 1 -4.58 -7.96 -17.25
N ASP A 2 -3.91 -7.39 -16.25
CA ASP A 2 -3.39 -8.10 -15.07
C ASP A 2 -4.32 -7.99 -13.84
N VAL A 3 -5.14 -6.95 -13.77
CA VAL A 3 -6.14 -6.74 -12.71
C VAL A 3 -7.50 -7.29 -13.15
N ASN A 4 -8.10 -8.16 -12.33
CA ASN A 4 -9.44 -8.70 -12.55
C ASN A 4 -10.43 -8.42 -11.41
N ALA A 5 -9.95 -7.86 -10.28
CA ALA A 5 -10.82 -7.46 -9.18
C ALA A 5 -10.29 -6.23 -8.46
N ILE A 6 -11.22 -5.49 -7.86
CA ILE A 6 -10.97 -4.24 -7.12
C ILE A 6 -11.79 -4.31 -5.83
N VAL A 7 -11.18 -3.93 -4.71
CA VAL A 7 -11.88 -3.67 -3.45
C VAL A 7 -11.71 -2.20 -3.11
N HIS A 8 -12.84 -1.53 -2.91
CA HIS A 8 -12.90 -0.19 -2.33
C HIS A 8 -13.57 -0.28 -0.97
N SER A 9 -12.97 0.37 0.03
CA SER A 9 -13.48 0.38 1.40
C SER A 9 -12.92 1.58 2.18
N HIS A 10 -13.44 1.78 3.39
CA HIS A 10 -12.98 2.81 4.34
C HIS A 10 -12.51 2.16 5.66
N PRO A 11 -11.40 1.37 5.66
CA PRO A 11 -10.89 0.78 6.89
C PRO A 11 -10.44 1.87 7.87
N PRO A 12 -10.80 1.81 9.17
CA PRO A 12 -10.60 2.92 10.09
C PRO A 12 -9.16 3.45 10.17
N TYR A 13 -8.16 2.58 10.30
CA TYR A 13 -6.78 3.03 10.42
C TYR A 13 -6.24 3.52 9.08
N ALA A 14 -6.41 2.78 7.99
CA ALA A 14 -5.98 3.21 6.65
C ALA A 14 -6.61 4.56 6.27
N THR A 15 -7.89 4.75 6.58
CA THR A 15 -8.61 6.01 6.34
C THR A 15 -8.10 7.13 7.25
N SER A 16 -7.69 6.85 8.48
CA SER A 16 -7.07 7.86 9.34
C SER A 16 -5.78 8.42 8.73
N PHE A 17 -4.96 7.57 8.10
CA PHE A 17 -3.77 8.00 7.36
C PHE A 17 -4.13 8.83 6.13
N SER A 18 -5.17 8.42 5.38
CA SER A 18 -5.60 9.12 4.18
C SER A 18 -6.17 10.51 4.48
N VAL A 19 -6.92 10.67 5.58
CA VAL A 19 -7.39 11.96 6.11
C VAL A 19 -6.23 12.79 6.64
N SER A 20 -5.22 12.16 7.24
CA SER A 20 -4.05 12.88 7.78
C SER A 20 -3.04 13.33 6.71
N GLY A 21 -3.24 12.96 5.44
CA GLY A 21 -2.30 13.28 4.37
C GLY A 21 -0.99 12.47 4.44
N ILE A 22 -0.98 11.34 5.15
CA ILE A 22 0.23 10.54 5.42
C ILE A 22 0.19 9.26 4.58
N PRO A 23 1.11 9.07 3.61
CA PRO A 23 1.22 7.81 2.88
C PRO A 23 1.79 6.69 3.76
N LEU A 24 1.43 5.44 3.45
CA LEU A 24 1.92 4.25 4.13
C LEU A 24 3.11 3.67 3.35
N ASN A 25 4.30 4.25 3.53
CA ASN A 25 5.48 3.99 2.69
C ASN A 25 6.75 3.62 3.47
N LYS A 26 6.62 3.22 4.73
CA LYS A 26 7.74 2.76 5.56
C LYS A 26 7.80 1.23 5.59
N ASN A 27 9.01 0.68 5.44
CA ASN A 27 9.28 -0.74 5.60
C ASN A 27 9.36 -1.09 7.09
N ILE A 28 8.22 -1.28 7.76
CA ILE A 28 8.19 -1.60 9.20
C ILE A 28 7.71 -3.03 9.48
N LEU A 29 7.03 -3.66 8.53
CA LEU A 29 6.48 -5.01 8.64
C LEU A 29 6.85 -5.84 7.40
N PRO A 30 7.33 -7.08 7.56
CA PRO A 30 7.71 -7.93 6.43
C PRO A 30 6.58 -8.17 5.43
N GLU A 31 5.37 -8.45 5.91
CA GLU A 31 4.19 -8.69 5.09
C GLU A 31 3.78 -7.45 4.28
N ALA A 32 3.90 -6.25 4.86
CA ALA A 32 3.66 -5.01 4.14
C ALA A 32 4.67 -4.85 2.99
N VAL A 33 5.95 -5.13 3.22
CA VAL A 33 6.99 -5.09 2.17
C VAL A 33 6.73 -6.11 1.06
N LEU A 34 6.31 -7.33 1.41
CA LEU A 34 6.11 -8.42 0.44
C LEU A 34 4.85 -8.24 -0.41
N PHE A 35 3.73 -7.81 0.20
CA PHE A 35 2.40 -7.87 -0.44
C PHE A 35 1.85 -6.51 -0.88
N LEU A 36 2.32 -5.39 -0.29
CA LEU A 36 1.82 -4.04 -0.58
C LEU A 36 2.91 -3.11 -1.12
N GLY A 37 4.07 -3.14 -0.47
CA GLY A 37 5.12 -2.14 -0.65
C GLY A 37 4.68 -0.79 -0.13
N ALA A 38 5.17 0.27 -0.77
CA ALA A 38 4.74 1.62 -0.53
C ALA A 38 3.34 1.85 -1.11
N VAL A 39 2.43 2.22 -0.22
CA VAL A 39 1.06 2.61 -0.54
C VAL A 39 1.01 4.13 -0.67
N PRO A 40 0.84 4.67 -1.89
CA PRO A 40 0.77 6.11 -2.12
C PRO A 40 -0.57 6.69 -1.65
N LEU A 41 -0.59 8.01 -1.53
CA LEU A 41 -1.80 8.80 -1.32
C LEU A 41 -2.17 9.51 -2.62
N ALA A 42 -3.25 9.06 -3.25
CA ALA A 42 -3.83 9.73 -4.40
C ALA A 42 -4.50 11.04 -3.96
N LYS A 43 -4.44 12.05 -4.83
CA LYS A 43 -5.06 13.36 -4.59
C LYS A 43 -6.57 13.25 -4.47
N TYR A 44 -7.14 14.14 -3.66
CA TYR A 44 -8.58 14.25 -3.51
C TYR A 44 -9.25 14.45 -4.87
N GLY A 45 -10.33 13.72 -5.08
CA GLY A 45 -11.24 13.89 -6.21
C GLY A 45 -12.67 13.78 -5.71
N THR A 46 -13.56 14.56 -6.30
CA THR A 46 -14.97 14.58 -5.93
C THR A 46 -15.61 13.22 -6.27
N PRO A 47 -16.25 12.50 -5.32
CA PRO A 47 -16.92 11.25 -5.62
C PRO A 47 -17.94 11.37 -6.77
N SER A 48 -18.11 10.31 -7.54
CA SER A 48 -18.98 10.27 -8.73
C SER A 48 -18.57 11.18 -9.89
N THR A 49 -17.32 11.66 -9.90
CA THR A 49 -16.70 12.36 -11.04
C THR A 49 -15.49 11.57 -11.57
N ASN A 50 -14.93 12.00 -12.70
CA ASN A 50 -13.69 11.43 -13.23
C ASN A 50 -12.45 11.80 -12.42
N GLU A 51 -12.54 12.75 -11.48
CA GLU A 51 -11.41 13.20 -10.66
C GLU A 51 -10.80 12.07 -9.83
N VAL A 52 -11.63 11.14 -9.33
CA VAL A 52 -11.14 9.98 -8.55
C VAL A 52 -10.40 8.98 -9.45
N PRO A 53 -10.97 8.46 -10.55
CA PRO A 53 -10.21 7.66 -11.51
C PRO A 53 -8.91 8.33 -11.97
N ASP A 54 -8.97 9.62 -12.33
CA ASP A 54 -7.81 10.36 -12.84
C ASP A 54 -6.69 10.48 -11.79
N SER A 55 -7.04 10.64 -10.52
CA SER A 55 -6.04 10.69 -9.43
C SER A 55 -5.38 9.34 -9.14
N LEU A 56 -6.03 8.22 -9.51
CA LEU A 56 -5.51 6.86 -9.31
C LEU A 56 -4.54 6.42 -10.41
N VAL A 57 -4.78 6.83 -11.66
CA VAL A 57 -4.02 6.38 -12.85
C VAL A 57 -2.50 6.47 -12.69
N PRO A 58 -1.91 7.54 -12.11
CA PRO A 58 -0.47 7.63 -11.92
C PRO A 58 0.12 6.52 -11.03
N HIS A 59 -0.68 5.97 -10.11
CA HIS A 59 -0.25 5.03 -9.08
C HIS A 59 -0.47 3.57 -9.45
N LEU A 60 -1.46 3.26 -10.30
CA LEU A 60 -1.82 1.89 -10.72
C LEU A 60 -0.71 1.16 -11.52
N LYS A 61 0.33 1.88 -11.95
CA LYS A 61 1.51 1.30 -12.60
C LYS A 61 2.49 0.67 -11.62
N THR A 62 2.47 1.10 -10.36
CA THR A 62 3.51 0.77 -9.38
C THR A 62 2.95 0.14 -8.11
N SER A 63 1.66 0.35 -7.80
CA SER A 63 1.06 -0.02 -6.53
C SER A 63 -0.29 -0.70 -6.73
N ASP A 64 -0.48 -1.81 -6.01
CA ASP A 64 -1.75 -2.52 -5.95
C ASP A 64 -2.67 -2.07 -4.80
N ALA A 65 -2.19 -1.19 -3.94
CA ALA A 65 -2.97 -0.56 -2.87
C ALA A 65 -2.70 0.94 -2.90
N ILE A 66 -3.76 1.75 -2.79
CA ILE A 66 -3.71 3.21 -2.88
C ILE A 66 -4.64 3.79 -1.82
N LEU A 67 -4.14 4.75 -1.04
CA LEU A 67 -4.96 5.59 -0.17
C LEU A 67 -5.58 6.72 -1.00
N LEU A 68 -6.81 7.09 -0.68
CA LEU A 68 -7.55 8.20 -1.27
C LEU A 68 -7.64 9.33 -0.24
N GLU A 69 -6.98 10.46 -0.50
CA GLU A 69 -6.98 11.64 0.37
C GLU A 69 -8.40 12.01 0.81
N ASN A 70 -8.61 12.14 2.13
CA ASN A 70 -9.92 12.44 2.75
C ASN A 70 -11.07 11.50 2.36
N HIS A 71 -10.80 10.24 2.03
CA HIS A 71 -11.84 9.31 1.58
C HIS A 71 -11.66 7.89 2.15
N GLY A 72 -10.62 7.16 1.74
CA GLY A 72 -10.46 5.76 2.13
C GLY A 72 -9.36 5.06 1.35
N SER A 73 -9.60 3.84 0.87
CA SER A 73 -8.60 3.07 0.12
C SER A 73 -9.18 2.28 -1.05
N ILE A 74 -8.31 1.93 -1.99
CA ILE A 74 -8.57 0.97 -3.06
C ILE A 74 -7.42 -0.05 -3.10
N THR A 75 -7.75 -1.32 -3.27
CA THR A 75 -6.80 -2.37 -3.62
C THR A 75 -7.23 -3.11 -4.87
N VAL A 76 -6.26 -3.61 -5.63
CA VAL A 76 -6.48 -4.35 -6.88
C VAL A 76 -5.79 -5.71 -6.85
N GLY A 77 -6.34 -6.68 -7.57
CA GLY A 77 -5.83 -8.05 -7.58
C GLY A 77 -6.17 -8.83 -8.84
N ILE A 78 -5.53 -9.98 -8.99
CA ILE A 78 -5.77 -10.95 -10.07
C ILE A 78 -7.12 -11.66 -9.91
N ASP A 79 -7.71 -11.59 -8.71
CA ASP A 79 -9.01 -12.11 -8.32
C ASP A 79 -9.50 -11.35 -7.07
N LEU A 80 -10.75 -11.59 -6.66
CA LEU A 80 -11.35 -10.90 -5.52
C LEU A 80 -10.62 -11.18 -4.21
N LEU A 81 -10.15 -12.41 -4.01
CA LEU A 81 -9.52 -12.82 -2.76
C LEU A 81 -8.15 -12.13 -2.57
N SER A 82 -7.35 -12.02 -3.63
CA SER A 82 -6.08 -11.28 -3.60
C SER A 82 -6.29 -9.78 -3.38
N ALA A 83 -7.30 -9.17 -4.00
CA ALA A 83 -7.66 -7.77 -3.72
C ALA A 83 -8.12 -7.59 -2.27
N TYR A 84 -8.94 -8.50 -1.74
CA TYR A 84 -9.41 -8.48 -0.36
C TYR A 84 -8.27 -8.66 0.65
N HIS A 85 -7.38 -9.64 0.46
CA HIS A 85 -6.22 -9.84 1.36
C HIS A 85 -5.32 -8.61 1.39
N LYS A 86 -5.12 -7.92 0.26
CA LYS A 86 -4.41 -6.63 0.26
C LYS A 86 -5.12 -5.56 1.08
N THR A 87 -6.46 -5.50 1.05
CA THR A 87 -7.22 -4.57 1.91
C THR A 87 -7.03 -4.90 3.39
N GLU A 88 -7.07 -6.19 3.75
CA GLU A 88 -6.84 -6.64 5.13
C GLU A 88 -5.41 -6.32 5.60
N THR A 89 -4.41 -6.60 4.77
CA THR A 89 -3.00 -6.31 5.07
C THR A 89 -2.78 -4.79 5.20
N LEU A 90 -3.46 -3.99 4.37
CA LEU A 90 -3.38 -2.52 4.42
C LEU A 90 -3.88 -1.99 5.75
N GLU A 91 -5.04 -2.46 6.21
CA GLU A 91 -5.60 -2.05 7.50
C GLU A 91 -4.74 -2.54 8.67
N HIS A 92 -4.23 -3.77 8.61
CA HIS A 92 -3.33 -4.32 9.63
C HIS A 92 -2.05 -3.48 9.76
N PHE A 93 -1.41 -3.17 8.64
CA PHE A 93 -0.23 -2.31 8.58
C PHE A 93 -0.53 -0.91 9.14
N ALA A 94 -1.62 -0.29 8.69
CA ALA A 94 -2.02 1.03 9.17
C ALA A 94 -2.25 1.05 10.69
N ALA A 95 -2.93 0.05 11.24
CA ALA A 95 -3.19 -0.06 12.67
C ALA A 95 -1.89 -0.14 13.49
N ILE A 96 -0.98 -1.03 13.11
CA ILE A 96 0.32 -1.18 13.78
C ILE A 96 1.12 0.11 13.67
N TYR A 97 1.18 0.73 12.49
CA TYR A 97 1.95 1.94 12.29
C TYR A 97 1.37 3.10 13.12
N HIS A 98 0.04 3.24 13.17
CA HIS A 98 -0.64 4.21 14.01
C HIS A 98 -0.24 4.05 15.49
N HIS A 99 -0.32 2.83 16.02
CA HIS A 99 0.07 2.57 17.40
C HIS A 99 1.55 2.79 17.66
N ALA A 100 2.45 2.43 16.73
CA ALA A 100 3.87 2.69 16.87
C ALA A 100 4.18 4.21 16.96
N ILE A 101 3.47 5.03 16.17
CA ILE A 101 3.56 6.50 16.28
C ILE A 101 3.10 6.96 17.68
N GLN A 102 1.99 6.43 18.19
CA GLN A 102 1.49 6.77 19.53
C GLN A 102 2.44 6.36 20.66
N LEU A 103 3.17 5.26 20.49
CA LEU A 103 4.22 4.82 21.43
C LEU A 103 5.49 5.70 21.36
N GLY A 104 5.56 6.63 20.41
CA GLY A 104 6.62 7.64 20.31
C GLY A 104 7.83 7.22 19.47
N ASN A 105 7.84 6.03 18.88
CA ASN A 105 8.93 5.60 18.01
C ASN A 105 8.49 4.54 16.99
N VAL A 106 9.05 4.62 15.78
CA VAL A 106 8.79 3.69 14.67
C VAL A 106 10.13 3.15 14.16
N ASN A 107 10.44 1.91 14.51
CA ASN A 107 11.65 1.23 14.06
C ASN A 107 11.40 0.55 12.71
N SER A 108 12.03 1.05 11.65
CA SER A 108 11.99 0.41 10.33
C SER A 108 12.94 -0.77 10.23
N ILE A 109 12.59 -1.72 9.36
CA ILE A 109 13.42 -2.86 8.98
C ILE A 109 14.73 -2.32 8.37
N ALA A 110 15.86 -2.89 8.80
CA ALA A 110 17.17 -2.54 8.26
C ALA A 110 17.22 -2.80 6.75
N GLU A 111 17.94 -1.96 6.02
CA GLU A 111 17.98 -2.00 4.55
C GLU A 111 18.43 -3.37 4.03
N GLU A 112 19.42 -3.99 4.67
CA GLU A 112 19.91 -5.32 4.33
C GLU A 112 18.79 -6.38 4.43
N LYS A 113 17.92 -6.25 5.43
CA LYS A 113 16.76 -7.14 5.60
C LYS A 113 15.62 -6.83 4.63
N VAL A 114 15.46 -5.57 4.21
CA VAL A 114 14.54 -5.22 3.12
C VAL A 114 14.98 -5.88 1.81
N GLN A 115 16.29 -5.91 1.52
CA GLN A 115 16.82 -6.61 0.34
C GLN A 115 16.59 -8.12 0.40
N GLU A 116 16.74 -8.75 1.57
CA GLU A 116 16.39 -10.17 1.75
C GLU A 116 14.90 -10.43 1.45
N LEU A 117 14.00 -9.52 1.83
CA LEU A 117 12.57 -9.63 1.52
C LEU A 117 12.27 -9.43 0.02
N ILE A 118 13.00 -8.54 -0.65
CA ILE A 118 12.92 -8.36 -2.11
C ILE A 118 13.27 -9.66 -2.84
N GLU A 119 14.38 -10.30 -2.48
CA GLU A 119 14.76 -11.58 -3.09
C GLU A 119 13.78 -12.70 -2.75
N LEU A 120 13.26 -12.72 -1.53
CA LEU A 120 12.24 -13.68 -1.12
C LEU A 120 10.98 -13.53 -1.97
N ARG A 121 10.48 -12.30 -2.19
CA ARG A 121 9.31 -12.05 -3.06
C ARG A 121 9.53 -12.58 -4.48
N ARG A 122 10.71 -12.33 -5.06
CA ARG A 122 11.07 -12.84 -6.39
C ARG A 122 11.05 -14.37 -6.43
N LYS A 123 11.64 -15.02 -5.43
CA LYS A 123 11.66 -16.47 -5.32
C LYS A 123 10.27 -17.08 -5.17
N MET A 124 9.38 -16.41 -4.44
CA MET A 124 7.98 -16.82 -4.26
C MET A 124 7.12 -16.57 -5.51
N ASN A 125 7.62 -15.79 -6.49
CA ASN A 125 6.91 -15.41 -7.69
C ASN A 125 5.51 -14.83 -7.39
N LEU A 126 5.44 -13.94 -6.39
CA LEU A 126 4.17 -13.35 -5.95
C LEU A 126 3.59 -12.44 -7.05
N PRO A 127 2.27 -12.54 -7.33
CA PRO A 127 1.62 -11.69 -8.32
C PRO A 127 1.44 -10.25 -7.78
N GLY A 128 1.18 -9.33 -8.71
CA GLY A 128 0.86 -7.95 -8.39
C GLY A 128 2.07 -7.01 -8.41
N LYS A 129 1.81 -5.71 -8.25
CA LYS A 129 2.77 -4.62 -8.33
C LYS A 129 3.09 -4.08 -6.94
N VAL A 130 4.37 -4.03 -6.64
CA VAL A 130 4.88 -3.58 -5.35
C VAL A 130 6.06 -2.64 -5.57
N LEU A 131 5.93 -1.39 -5.11
CA LEU A 131 7.02 -0.43 -5.09
C LEU A 131 7.64 -0.40 -3.70
N ILE A 132 8.88 -0.86 -3.55
CA ILE A 132 9.59 -0.83 -2.26
C ILE A 132 10.51 0.37 -2.23
N LYS A 133 10.30 1.29 -1.30
CA LYS A 133 11.19 2.44 -1.11
C LYS A 133 12.42 2.03 -0.33
N THR A 134 13.59 2.32 -0.87
CA THR A 134 14.87 2.01 -0.23
C THR A 134 15.78 3.23 -0.20
N ARG A 135 16.85 3.20 0.63
CA ARG A 135 17.84 4.28 0.64
C ARG A 135 18.63 4.39 -0.66
N ASN A 136 18.78 3.27 -1.39
CA ASN A 136 19.61 3.17 -2.59
C ASN A 136 18.79 3.31 -3.89
N GLY A 137 17.51 3.68 -3.79
CA GLY A 137 16.58 3.84 -4.91
C GLY A 137 15.37 2.92 -4.81
N ASP A 138 14.23 3.37 -5.31
CA ASP A 138 12.99 2.59 -5.25
C ASP A 138 13.09 1.34 -6.15
N VAL A 139 12.62 0.20 -5.64
CA VAL A 139 12.61 -1.08 -6.34
C VAL A 139 11.18 -1.43 -6.72
N GLN A 140 10.90 -1.52 -8.03
CA GLN A 140 9.61 -1.99 -8.54
C GLN A 140 9.67 -3.49 -8.79
N LEU A 141 8.71 -4.23 -8.23
CA LEU A 141 8.52 -5.68 -8.39
C LEU A 141 7.08 -6.01 -8.79
#